data_AF-A0AAD0GSA8-F1
#
_entry.id   AF-A0AAD0GSA8-F1
#
_cell.length_a   1.000
_cell.length_b   1.000
_cell.length_c   1.000
_cell.angle_alpha   90.00
_cell.angle_beta   90.00
_cell.angle_gamma   90.00
#
_symmetry.space_group_name_H-M   'P 1'
#
loop_
_entity.id
_entity.type
_entity.pdbx_description
1 polymer ?
#
loop_
_entity_poly.entity_id
_entity_poly.type
_entity_poly.pdbx_seq_one_letter_code
_entity_poly.pdbx_strand_id
1 'polypeptide(L)'
;MNNNIQDKLNAIIKSKAKQNRTLANGVTEEELTEFKTVCLAELGDEIPEEYAQFLRLHNGMTIEGVFIYSTQRLPISGSSGKTLAFVEMNQFSRDLEGMNEFLFFGDSDQDEYVLEKATKKYQVRDKQAFSNVYEEFTDFDGILEFMLDMMIRRI
;
A
#
# COMPACT_ATOMS: atom_id res chain seq x y z
N MET A 1 -13.54 1.96 5.05
CA MET A 1 -12.79 3.20 5.30
C MET A 1 -13.47 4.09 6.35
N ASN A 2 -12.82 4.27 7.50
CA ASN A 2 -13.32 5.12 8.58
C ASN A 2 -13.07 6.63 8.32
N ASN A 3 -13.75 7.50 9.09
CA ASN A 3 -13.62 8.97 8.94
C ASN A 3 -12.19 9.47 9.20
N ASN A 4 -11.46 8.81 10.10
CA ASN A 4 -10.12 9.21 10.48
C ASN A 4 -9.13 9.04 9.31
N ILE A 5 -9.19 7.93 8.58
CA ILE A 5 -8.42 7.70 7.35
C ILE A 5 -8.72 8.81 6.32
N GLN A 6 -10.00 9.15 6.14
CA GLN A 6 -10.39 10.22 5.20
C GLN A 6 -9.81 11.59 5.60
N ASP A 7 -9.82 11.92 6.88
CA ASP A 7 -9.23 13.16 7.41
C ASP A 7 -7.71 13.19 7.20
N LYS A 8 -7.03 12.08 7.42
CA LYS A 8 -5.58 11.92 7.18
C LYS A 8 -5.24 12.07 5.69
N LEU A 9 -5.99 11.43 4.80
CA LEU A 9 -5.84 11.58 3.35
C LEU A 9 -6.01 13.05 2.93
N ASN A 10 -7.06 13.72 3.44
CA ASN A 10 -7.31 15.13 3.16
C ASN A 10 -6.16 16.04 3.64
N ALA A 11 -5.58 15.75 4.80
CA ALA A 11 -4.42 16.47 5.30
C ALA A 11 -3.20 16.33 4.38
N ILE A 12 -2.91 15.11 3.92
CA ILE A 12 -1.82 14.83 2.97
C ILE A 12 -2.06 15.55 1.65
N ILE A 13 -3.27 15.44 1.08
CA ILE A 13 -3.65 16.11 -0.18
C ILE A 13 -3.44 17.61 -0.06
N LYS A 14 -3.91 18.23 1.03
CA LYS A 14 -3.74 19.66 1.29
C LYS A 14 -2.27 20.06 1.41
N SER A 15 -1.43 19.24 2.06
CA SER A 15 0.01 19.49 2.17
C SER A 15 0.68 19.42 0.79
N LYS A 16 0.40 18.39 -0.01
CA LYS A 16 0.99 18.24 -1.35
C LYS A 16 0.50 19.32 -2.34
N ALA A 17 -0.75 19.74 -2.24
CA ALA A 17 -1.27 20.85 -3.05
C ALA A 17 -0.51 22.17 -2.81
N LYS A 18 -0.08 22.47 -1.58
CA LYS A 18 0.78 23.65 -1.28
C LYS A 18 2.13 23.60 -2.01
N GLN A 19 2.57 22.41 -2.39
CA GLN A 19 3.81 22.18 -3.15
C GLN A 19 3.55 22.09 -4.66
N ASN A 20 2.33 22.40 -5.13
CA ASN A 20 1.85 22.17 -6.49
C ASN A 20 2.00 20.70 -6.95
N ARG A 21 1.87 19.76 -6.01
CA ARG A 21 1.92 18.32 -6.25
C ARG A 21 0.54 17.69 -6.04
N THR A 22 0.31 16.58 -6.73
CA THR A 22 -0.96 15.82 -6.67
C THR A 22 -0.69 14.35 -6.37
N LEU A 23 -1.68 13.67 -5.78
CA LEU A 23 -1.66 12.22 -5.61
C LEU A 23 -2.16 11.54 -6.89
N ALA A 24 -1.90 10.23 -7.02
CA ALA A 24 -2.50 9.44 -8.08
C ALA A 24 -4.03 9.44 -7.94
N ASN A 25 -4.72 9.55 -9.07
CA ASN A 25 -6.17 9.37 -9.10
C ASN A 25 -6.51 7.91 -8.76
N GLY A 26 -7.70 7.70 -8.23
CA GLY A 26 -8.23 6.37 -8.02
C GLY A 26 -8.46 5.60 -9.32
N VAL A 27 -8.53 4.28 -9.22
CA VAL A 27 -8.88 3.39 -10.33
C VAL A 27 -10.37 3.37 -10.59
N THR A 28 -10.74 3.16 -11.84
CA THR A 28 -12.10 2.82 -12.26
C THR A 28 -12.47 1.39 -11.87
N GLU A 29 -13.77 1.06 -11.86
CA GLU A 29 -14.21 -0.32 -11.59
C GLU A 29 -13.71 -1.33 -12.65
N GLU A 30 -13.52 -0.89 -13.90
CA GLU A 30 -12.96 -1.72 -14.97
C GLU A 30 -11.49 -2.06 -14.69
N GLU A 31 -10.67 -1.03 -14.43
CA GLU A 31 -9.26 -1.20 -14.05
C GLU A 31 -9.11 -2.05 -12.77
N LEU A 32 -10.00 -1.86 -11.79
CA LEU A 32 -10.00 -2.63 -10.56
C LEU A 32 -10.36 -4.10 -10.80
N THR A 33 -11.32 -4.37 -11.68
CA THR A 33 -11.72 -5.74 -12.03
C THR A 33 -10.60 -6.47 -12.77
N GLU A 34 -9.96 -5.80 -13.72
CA GLU A 34 -8.76 -6.32 -14.39
C GLU A 34 -7.64 -6.58 -13.38
N PHE A 35 -7.36 -5.62 -12.50
CA PHE A 35 -6.34 -5.77 -11.47
C PHE A 35 -6.61 -6.95 -10.52
N LYS A 36 -7.85 -7.13 -10.06
CA LYS A 36 -8.25 -8.30 -9.24
C LYS A 36 -8.01 -9.62 -9.98
N THR A 37 -8.29 -9.66 -11.29
CA THR A 37 -8.04 -10.82 -12.14
C THR A 37 -6.54 -11.14 -12.25
N VAL A 38 -5.71 -10.11 -12.46
CA VAL A 38 -4.25 -10.25 -12.51
C VAL A 38 -3.70 -10.72 -11.16
N CYS A 39 -4.17 -10.17 -10.04
CA CYS A 39 -3.75 -10.64 -8.71
C CYS A 39 -4.03 -12.13 -8.51
N LEU A 40 -5.22 -12.59 -8.86
CA LEU A 40 -5.56 -14.00 -8.76
C LEU A 40 -4.70 -14.88 -9.67
N ALA A 41 -4.43 -14.43 -10.90
CA ALA A 41 -3.63 -15.19 -11.87
C ALA A 41 -2.14 -15.27 -11.49
N GLU A 42 -1.55 -14.14 -11.10
CA GLU A 42 -0.10 -14.00 -10.88
C GLU A 42 0.33 -14.34 -9.46
N LEU A 43 -0.54 -14.09 -8.47
CA LEU A 43 -0.24 -14.29 -7.06
C LEU A 43 -1.01 -15.46 -6.45
N GLY A 44 -2.12 -15.89 -7.06
CA GLY A 44 -3.02 -16.87 -6.44
C GLY A 44 -3.78 -16.32 -5.22
N ASP A 45 -3.79 -15.00 -5.05
CA ASP A 45 -4.42 -14.33 -3.91
C ASP A 45 -5.39 -13.24 -4.38
N GLU A 46 -6.51 -13.13 -3.66
CA GLU A 46 -7.41 -11.99 -3.78
C GLU A 46 -6.91 -10.82 -2.92
N ILE A 47 -7.21 -9.60 -3.36
CA ILE A 47 -6.96 -8.41 -2.55
C ILE A 47 -8.10 -8.18 -1.55
N PRO A 48 -7.82 -7.65 -0.34
CA PRO A 48 -8.84 -7.20 0.59
C PRO A 48 -9.71 -6.09 -0.01
N GLU A 49 -11.00 -6.06 0.36
CA GLU A 49 -11.93 -5.06 -0.17
C GLU A 49 -11.61 -3.64 0.33
N GLU A 50 -11.09 -3.50 1.54
CA GLU A 50 -10.63 -2.23 2.10
C GLU A 50 -9.45 -1.66 1.29
N TYR A 51 -8.52 -2.51 0.82
CA TYR A 51 -7.46 -2.08 -0.08
C TYR A 51 -8.02 -1.68 -1.45
N ALA A 52 -9.02 -2.41 -1.95
CA ALA A 52 -9.73 -2.04 -3.17
C ALA A 52 -10.46 -0.68 -3.01
N GLN A 53 -11.09 -0.41 -1.86
CA GLN A 53 -11.68 0.89 -1.53
C GLN A 53 -10.65 2.01 -1.54
N PHE A 54 -9.46 1.77 -0.97
CA PHE A 54 -8.34 2.71 -1.05
C PHE A 54 -7.93 2.99 -2.50
N LEU A 55 -7.76 1.95 -3.32
CA LEU A 55 -7.36 2.09 -4.72
C LEU A 55 -8.37 2.89 -5.55
N ARG A 56 -9.67 2.80 -5.24
CA ARG A 56 -10.72 3.62 -5.87
C ARG A 56 -10.61 5.11 -5.55
N LEU A 57 -9.98 5.47 -4.43
CA LEU A 57 -9.73 6.86 -4.06
C LEU A 57 -8.37 7.32 -4.62
N HIS A 58 -7.34 6.51 -4.44
CA HIS A 58 -5.98 6.77 -4.86
C HIS A 58 -5.28 5.49 -5.30
N ASN A 59 -4.84 5.42 -6.57
CA ASN A 59 -4.13 4.27 -7.09
C ASN A 59 -2.67 4.21 -6.57
N GLY A 60 -2.53 3.73 -5.34
CA GLY A 60 -1.28 3.77 -4.58
C GLY A 60 -0.94 5.16 -4.08
N MET A 61 0.13 5.23 -3.28
CA MET A 61 0.56 6.48 -2.67
C MET A 61 2.06 6.45 -2.36
N THR A 62 2.73 7.58 -2.54
CA THR A 62 4.14 7.72 -2.21
C THR A 62 4.39 9.06 -1.54
N ILE A 63 4.78 9.04 -0.27
CA ILE A 63 5.03 10.23 0.53
C ILE A 63 6.33 10.04 1.30
N GLU A 64 7.36 10.78 0.91
CA GLU A 64 8.64 10.90 1.65
C GLU A 64 9.20 9.55 2.12
N GLY A 65 9.28 8.54 1.23
CA GLY A 65 9.84 7.23 1.55
C GLY A 65 8.87 6.24 2.22
N VAL A 66 7.57 6.54 2.26
CA VAL A 66 6.51 5.57 2.58
C VAL A 66 5.72 5.30 1.31
N PHE A 67 5.57 4.03 0.97
CA PHE A 67 4.92 3.56 -0.25
C PHE A 67 3.70 2.71 0.10
N ILE A 68 2.57 3.02 -0.50
CA ILE A 68 1.42 2.12 -0.62
C ILE A 68 1.35 1.73 -2.09
N TYR A 69 1.33 0.43 -2.36
CA TYR A 69 1.42 -0.09 -3.70
C TYR A 69 0.22 0.31 -4.56
N SER A 70 0.46 0.48 -5.86
CA SER A 70 -0.54 0.82 -6.87
C SER A 70 -0.85 -0.41 -7.73
N THR A 71 -1.90 -0.36 -8.54
CA THR A 71 -2.24 -1.45 -9.48
C THR A 71 -1.17 -1.62 -10.57
N GLN A 72 -0.50 -0.53 -10.92
CA GLN A 72 0.56 -0.46 -11.92
C GLN A 72 1.55 0.67 -11.59
N ARG A 73 2.70 0.72 -12.25
CA ARG A 73 3.68 1.80 -12.05
C ARG A 73 3.17 3.13 -12.63
N LEU A 74 2.89 4.10 -11.78
CA LEU A 74 2.39 5.43 -12.16
C LEU A 74 3.44 6.52 -11.94
N PRO A 75 3.49 7.57 -12.77
CA PRO A 75 4.34 8.74 -12.49
C PRO A 75 4.00 9.40 -11.16
N ILE A 76 5.03 9.77 -10.39
CA ILE A 76 4.86 10.53 -9.14
C ILE A 76 4.96 12.03 -9.44
N SER A 77 3.94 12.80 -9.04
CA SER A 77 3.89 14.25 -9.26
C SER A 77 5.10 14.95 -8.62
N GLY A 78 5.84 15.72 -9.44
CA GLY A 78 7.03 16.45 -8.99
C GLY A 78 8.26 15.57 -8.72
N SER A 79 8.32 14.37 -9.31
CA SER A 79 9.45 13.43 -9.26
C SER A 79 9.66 12.78 -10.63
N SER A 80 10.87 12.30 -10.92
CA SER A 80 11.15 11.44 -12.08
C SER A 80 10.86 9.96 -11.80
N GLY A 81 10.50 9.62 -10.57
CA GLY A 81 10.18 8.27 -10.13
C GLY A 81 8.76 7.82 -10.47
N LYS A 82 8.50 6.53 -10.21
CA LYS A 82 7.18 5.92 -10.32
C LYS A 82 6.79 5.25 -9.02
N THR A 83 5.49 5.07 -8.79
CA THR A 83 4.95 4.27 -7.69
C THR A 83 5.43 2.81 -7.78
N LEU A 84 5.28 2.07 -6.68
CA LEU A 84 5.57 0.65 -6.62
C LEU A 84 4.29 -0.15 -6.95
N ALA A 85 4.35 -1.07 -7.91
CA ALA A 85 3.17 -1.83 -8.34
C ALA A 85 2.98 -3.10 -7.51
N PHE A 86 1.76 -3.34 -7.05
CA PHE A 86 1.42 -4.39 -6.10
C PHE A 86 1.81 -5.80 -6.55
N VAL A 87 1.45 -6.18 -7.78
CA VAL A 87 1.75 -7.52 -8.32
C VAL A 87 3.25 -7.71 -8.47
N GLU A 88 3.93 -6.74 -9.09
CA GLU A 88 5.37 -6.77 -9.31
C GLU A 88 6.14 -6.89 -7.97
N MET A 89 5.79 -6.07 -6.98
CA MET A 89 6.46 -6.11 -5.68
C MET A 89 6.21 -7.42 -4.94
N ASN A 90 5.00 -7.97 -5.00
CA ASN A 90 4.72 -9.28 -4.40
C ASN A 90 5.43 -10.43 -5.13
N GLN A 91 5.61 -10.35 -6.45
CA GLN A 91 6.41 -11.32 -7.20
C GLN A 91 7.88 -11.27 -6.74
N PHE A 92 8.46 -10.09 -6.61
CA PHE A 92 9.83 -9.94 -6.09
C PHE A 92 9.98 -10.49 -4.66
N SER A 93 9.02 -10.23 -3.77
CA SER A 93 9.08 -10.80 -2.42
C SER A 93 9.08 -12.32 -2.44
N ARG A 94 8.30 -12.96 -3.33
CA ARG A 94 8.15 -14.42 -3.43
C ARG A 94 9.40 -15.15 -3.91
N ASP A 95 10.36 -14.45 -4.49
CA ASP A 95 11.66 -15.03 -4.82
C ASP A 95 12.45 -15.45 -3.57
N LEU A 96 12.08 -14.91 -2.40
CA LEU A 96 12.63 -15.29 -1.10
C LEU A 96 11.80 -16.40 -0.44
N GLU A 97 12.48 -17.40 0.11
CA GLU A 97 11.86 -18.56 0.75
C GLU A 97 10.92 -18.13 1.89
N GLY A 98 9.68 -18.64 1.87
CA GLY A 98 8.66 -18.37 2.89
C GLY A 98 7.91 -17.04 2.72
N MET A 99 8.34 -16.14 1.84
CA MET A 99 7.66 -14.85 1.63
C MET A 99 6.34 -14.98 0.85
N ASN A 100 6.12 -16.11 0.20
CA ASN A 100 4.84 -16.47 -0.40
C ASN A 100 3.70 -16.64 0.63
N GLU A 101 4.02 -16.73 1.93
CA GLU A 101 3.04 -16.75 3.03
C GLU A 101 2.50 -15.35 3.38
N PHE A 102 2.98 -14.31 2.69
CA PHE A 102 2.62 -12.92 2.92
C PHE A 102 2.06 -12.26 1.66
N LEU A 103 1.24 -11.23 1.86
CA LEU A 103 0.80 -10.33 0.82
C LEU A 103 1.22 -8.91 1.22
N PHE A 104 2.08 -8.28 0.41
CA PHE A 104 2.69 -6.99 0.69
C PHE A 104 1.86 -5.86 0.10
N PHE A 105 1.57 -4.83 0.88
CA PHE A 105 0.76 -3.66 0.46
C PHE A 105 1.59 -2.38 0.33
N GLY A 106 2.83 -2.42 0.81
CA GLY A 106 3.68 -1.25 0.85
C GLY A 106 4.95 -1.51 1.65
N ASP A 107 5.84 -0.53 1.64
CA ASP A 107 7.06 -0.53 2.42
C ASP A 107 7.49 0.91 2.76
N SER A 108 8.45 1.01 3.66
CA SER A 108 9.27 2.20 3.84
C SER A 108 10.75 1.83 3.87
N ASP A 109 11.59 2.79 4.26
CA ASP A 109 13.03 2.57 4.45
C ASP A 109 13.34 1.46 5.46
N GLN A 110 12.47 1.24 6.45
CA GLN A 110 12.73 0.29 7.56
C GLN A 110 11.67 -0.80 7.70
N ASP A 111 10.45 -0.58 7.20
CA ASP A 111 9.31 -1.45 7.48
C ASP A 111 8.68 -2.01 6.21
N GLU A 112 8.09 -3.19 6.32
CA GLU A 112 7.19 -3.79 5.33
C GLU A 112 5.79 -3.93 5.91
N TYR A 113 4.77 -3.62 5.10
CA TYR A 113 3.36 -3.68 5.51
C TYR A 113 2.68 -4.85 4.82
N VAL A 114 2.36 -5.89 5.59
CA VAL A 114 1.94 -7.18 5.04
C VAL A 114 0.66 -7.69 5.64
N LEU A 115 -0.02 -8.59 4.92
CA LEU A 115 -0.98 -9.54 5.47
C LEU A 115 -0.29 -10.90 5.59
N GLU A 116 -0.23 -11.46 6.79
CA GLU A 116 0.18 -12.84 7.01
C GLU A 116 -0.99 -13.78 6.70
N LYS A 117 -0.82 -14.66 5.71
CA LYS A 117 -1.94 -15.45 5.17
C LYS A 117 -2.48 -16.49 6.13
N ALA A 118 -1.64 -17.03 7.01
CA ALA A 118 -2.01 -18.07 7.97
C ALA A 118 -2.91 -17.52 9.09
N THR A 119 -2.52 -16.39 9.68
CA THR A 119 -3.23 -15.77 10.81
C THR A 119 -4.27 -14.74 10.38
N LYS A 120 -4.23 -14.31 9.11
CA LYS A 120 -5.04 -13.21 8.55
C LYS A 120 -4.84 -11.89 9.30
N LYS A 121 -3.65 -11.70 9.88
CA LYS A 121 -3.27 -10.44 10.55
C LYS A 121 -2.47 -9.56 9.61
N TYR A 122 -2.78 -8.28 9.65
CA TYR A 122 -1.96 -7.26 9.02
C TYR A 122 -0.84 -6.89 9.97
N GLN A 123 0.39 -6.77 9.49
CA GLN A 123 1.58 -6.61 10.32
C GLN A 123 2.50 -5.55 9.75
N VAL A 124 3.09 -4.76 10.64
CA VAL A 124 4.27 -3.94 10.36
C VAL A 124 5.48 -4.75 10.79
N ARG A 125 6.37 -5.05 9.85
CA ARG A 125 7.53 -5.91 10.09
C ARG A 125 8.82 -5.20 9.72
N ASP A 126 9.90 -5.50 10.44
CA ASP A 126 11.23 -4.99 10.09
C ASP A 126 11.67 -5.56 8.73
N LYS A 127 12.12 -4.71 7.82
CA LYS A 127 12.50 -5.11 6.46
C LYS A 127 13.77 -5.98 6.40
N GLN A 128 14.67 -5.85 7.36
CA GLN A 128 15.93 -6.61 7.44
C GLN A 128 15.79 -7.87 8.31
N ALA A 129 15.11 -7.73 9.44
CA ALA A 129 14.84 -8.78 10.41
C ALA A 129 13.35 -9.14 10.40
N PHE A 130 12.86 -9.63 9.25
CA PHE A 130 11.43 -9.85 8.98
C PHE A 130 10.67 -10.67 10.03
N SER A 131 11.33 -11.49 10.84
CA SER A 131 10.69 -12.16 11.98
C SER A 131 10.21 -11.20 13.08
N ASN A 132 10.69 -9.96 13.11
CA ASN A 132 10.28 -8.93 14.06
C ASN A 132 8.99 -8.27 13.59
N VAL A 133 7.92 -8.46 14.36
CA VAL A 133 6.63 -7.80 14.18
C VAL A 133 6.55 -6.64 15.17
N TYR A 134 6.32 -5.43 14.68
CA TYR A 134 6.20 -4.23 15.51
C TYR A 134 4.76 -3.92 15.91
N GLU A 135 3.83 -4.08 14.97
CA GLU A 135 2.42 -3.80 15.16
C GLU A 135 1.57 -4.83 14.42
N GLU A 136 0.38 -5.11 14.95
CA GLU A 136 -0.60 -6.01 14.33
C GLU A 136 -1.99 -5.39 14.27
N PHE A 137 -2.72 -5.67 13.19
CA PHE A 137 -4.07 -5.21 12.96
C PHE A 137 -4.98 -6.35 12.48
N THR A 138 -6.28 -6.21 12.75
CA THR A 138 -7.31 -7.17 12.34
C THR A 138 -7.84 -6.94 10.93
N ASP A 139 -7.60 -5.76 10.37
CA ASP A 139 -8.11 -5.30 9.09
C ASP A 139 -7.09 -4.39 8.40
N PHE A 140 -7.32 -4.16 7.10
CA PHE A 140 -6.46 -3.31 6.30
C PHE A 140 -6.58 -1.83 6.67
N ASP A 141 -7.75 -1.37 7.12
CA ASP A 141 -7.97 0.02 7.54
C ASP A 141 -7.00 0.38 8.69
N GLY A 142 -6.74 -0.54 9.63
CA GLY A 142 -5.77 -0.36 10.72
C GLY A 142 -4.33 -0.14 10.24
N ILE A 143 -3.81 -1.01 9.35
CA ILE A 143 -2.46 -0.83 8.83
C ILE A 143 -2.36 0.37 7.86
N LEU A 144 -3.43 0.66 7.12
CA LEU A 144 -3.52 1.87 6.30
C LEU A 144 -3.40 3.12 7.17
N GLU A 145 -4.13 3.17 8.29
CA GLU A 145 -4.05 4.28 9.22
C GLU A 145 -2.62 4.48 9.75
N PHE A 146 -1.93 3.38 10.10
CA PHE A 146 -0.52 3.42 10.52
C PHE A 146 0.39 3.99 9.43
N MET A 147 0.26 3.52 8.19
CA MET A 147 1.02 4.04 7.04
C MET A 147 0.77 5.54 6.85
N LEU A 148 -0.48 5.99 6.91
CA LEU A 148 -0.84 7.41 6.77
C LEU A 148 -0.30 8.27 7.90
N ASP A 149 -0.27 7.78 9.14
CA ASP A 149 0.38 8.49 10.26
C ASP A 149 1.87 8.71 10.01
N MET A 150 2.56 7.69 9.48
CA MET A 150 3.96 7.84 9.12
C MET A 150 4.16 8.85 8.00
N MET A 151 3.28 8.88 7.00
CA MET A 151 3.30 9.88 5.93
C MET A 151 3.09 11.30 6.47
N ILE A 152 2.13 11.49 7.38
CA ILE A 152 1.82 12.79 7.98
C ILE A 152 2.99 13.33 8.81
N ARG A 153 3.69 12.47 9.55
CA ARG A 153 4.87 12.87 10.35
C ARG A 153 6.04 13.40 9.49
N ARG A 154 6.02 13.14 8.19
CA ARG A 154 7.10 13.50 7.25
C ARG A 154 6.78 14.74 6.40
N ILE A 155 5.61 15.39 6.55
CA ILE A 155 5.14 16.50 5.68
C ILE A 155 4.71 17.76 6.42
#